data_AF-A0A354MTA9-F1
#
_entry.id   AF-A0A354MTA9-F1
#
_cell.length_a   1.000
_cell.length_b   1.000
_cell.length_c   1.000
_cell.angle_alpha   90.00
_cell.angle_beta   90.00
_cell.angle_gamma   90.00
#
_symmetry.space_group_name_H-M   'P 1'
#
loop_
_entity.id
_entity.type
_entity.pdbx_description
1 polymer ?
#
loop_
_entity_poly.entity_id
_entity_poly.type
_entity_poly.pdbx_seq_one_letter_code
_entity_poly.pdbx_strand_id
1 'polypeptide(L)'
;MAKIPELTADVEVIQKLGRRPNSDDGLTEAAFKAKFDEAGISIKKFINEKVVPAINDYVVSTDGLLDKSGGTMTGDIAMSGNKITGLGAPSDNADAANKGYVDTALNGAKTVSVTATLTVAGWTGSAPYVQSVTVSGLTDAKKAMAYPVYGSDASANIALKEACGMVSFASRDGSVMTFTCLEDKPTVDIPITVEVYV
;
A
#
# COMPACT_ATOMS: atom_id res chain seq x y z
N MET A 1 12.69 -1.72 -35.19
CA MET A 1 13.23 -0.54 -35.91
C MET A 1 13.73 -0.99 -37.27
N ALA A 2 13.24 -0.38 -38.35
CA ALA A 2 13.75 -0.68 -39.70
C ALA A 2 15.23 -0.26 -39.78
N LYS A 3 16.10 -1.16 -40.26
CA LYS A 3 17.54 -0.89 -40.38
C LYS A 3 17.78 0.25 -41.36
N ILE A 4 18.77 1.08 -41.06
CA ILE A 4 19.26 2.14 -41.92
C ILE A 4 19.74 1.52 -43.25
N PRO A 5 19.27 2.00 -44.42
CA PRO A 5 19.86 1.60 -45.69
C PRO A 5 21.29 2.14 -45.77
N GLU A 6 22.22 1.27 -46.12
CA GLU A 6 23.64 1.60 -46.17
C GLU A 6 23.93 2.57 -47.34
N LEU A 7 24.83 3.53 -47.12
CA LEU A 7 25.31 4.46 -48.16
C LEU A 7 26.34 3.80 -49.10
N THR A 8 26.29 2.47 -49.23
CA THR A 8 27.33 1.66 -49.88
C THR A 8 27.57 2.10 -51.31
N ALA A 9 26.50 2.35 -52.08
CA ALA A 9 26.60 2.85 -53.45
C ALA A 9 27.21 4.26 -53.52
N ASP A 10 26.88 5.15 -52.59
CA ASP A 10 27.40 6.51 -52.55
C ASP A 10 28.88 6.55 -52.12
N VAL A 11 29.29 5.68 -51.19
CA VAL A 11 30.69 5.52 -50.74
C VAL A 11 31.55 4.93 -51.85
N GLU A 12 31.02 3.98 -52.63
CA GLU A 12 31.71 3.46 -53.82
C GLU A 12 32.00 4.53 -54.86
N VAL A 13 31.10 5.52 -55.03
CA VAL A 13 31.33 6.67 -55.91
C VAL A 13 32.44 7.57 -55.38
N ILE A 14 32.49 7.81 -54.06
CA ILE A 14 33.56 8.60 -53.42
C ILE A 14 34.93 7.93 -53.51
N GLN A 15 34.98 6.61 -53.38
CA GLN A 15 36.23 5.84 -53.40
C GLN A 15 36.93 5.82 -54.77
N LYS A 16 36.16 5.96 -55.86
CA LYS A 16 36.71 5.96 -57.22
C LYS A 16 37.28 7.32 -57.65
N LEU A 17 37.20 8.34 -56.79
CA LEU A 17 37.69 9.70 -57.07
C LEU A 17 39.22 9.80 -57.03
N GLY A 18 39.88 9.31 -58.08
CA GLY A 18 41.28 9.62 -58.39
C GLY A 18 41.48 11.11 -58.67
N ARG A 19 42.69 11.64 -58.39
CA ARG A 19 43.03 13.07 -58.35
C ARG A 19 43.03 13.83 -59.70
N ARG A 20 42.47 13.30 -60.79
CA ARG A 20 42.52 13.95 -62.12
C ARG A 20 41.22 13.78 -62.90
N PRO A 21 40.52 14.88 -63.26
CA PRO A 21 39.38 14.80 -64.17
C PRO A 21 39.84 14.22 -65.52
N ASN A 22 39.04 13.30 -66.06
CA ASN A 22 39.18 12.65 -67.38
C ASN A 22 40.25 11.53 -67.54
N SER A 23 40.79 10.91 -66.50
CA SER A 23 41.65 9.71 -66.69
C SER A 23 41.30 8.45 -65.88
N ASP A 24 40.43 8.54 -64.87
CA ASP A 24 39.87 7.37 -64.17
C ASP A 24 38.34 7.52 -64.15
N ASP A 25 37.59 6.57 -64.73
CA ASP A 25 36.11 6.48 -64.73
C ASP A 25 35.30 7.17 -65.85
N GLY A 26 35.92 7.99 -66.72
CA GLY A 26 35.25 8.47 -67.95
C GLY A 26 34.09 9.47 -67.78
N LEU A 27 33.89 10.01 -66.57
CA LEU A 27 32.92 11.08 -66.31
C LEU A 27 33.53 12.46 -66.62
N THR A 28 32.73 13.34 -67.23
CA THR A 28 33.10 14.76 -67.38
C THR A 28 33.11 15.45 -66.02
N GLU A 29 33.84 16.55 -65.89
CA GLU A 29 33.86 17.38 -64.66
C GLU A 29 32.45 17.77 -64.18
N ALA A 30 31.56 18.12 -65.11
CA ALA A 30 30.17 18.44 -64.80
C ALA A 30 29.38 17.22 -64.29
N ALA A 31 29.56 16.05 -64.90
CA ALA A 31 28.92 14.82 -64.45
C ALA A 31 29.46 14.36 -63.09
N PHE A 32 30.76 14.55 -62.85
CA PHE A 32 31.38 14.30 -61.56
C PHE A 32 30.84 15.22 -60.47
N LYS A 33 30.76 16.53 -60.73
CA LYS A 33 30.18 17.48 -59.78
C LYS A 33 28.72 17.14 -59.46
N ALA A 34 27.93 16.76 -60.46
CA ALA A 34 26.54 16.36 -60.25
C ALA A 34 26.43 15.15 -59.31
N LYS A 35 27.29 14.14 -59.46
CA LYS A 35 27.31 12.96 -58.58
C LYS A 35 27.76 13.27 -57.16
N PHE A 36 28.74 14.16 -57.00
CA PHE A 36 29.15 14.62 -55.67
C PHE A 36 28.03 15.41 -54.97
N ASP A 37 27.34 16.29 -55.71
CA ASP A 37 26.19 17.05 -55.20
C ASP A 37 25.02 16.12 -54.81
N GLU A 38 24.70 15.11 -55.64
CA GLU A 38 23.69 14.09 -55.34
C GLU A 38 23.98 13.34 -54.03
N ALA A 39 25.23 12.88 -53.83
CA ALA A 39 25.64 12.20 -52.60
C ALA A 39 25.53 13.12 -51.37
N GLY A 40 25.97 14.37 -51.48
CA GLY A 40 25.84 15.36 -50.41
C GLY A 40 24.39 15.66 -50.04
N ILE A 41 23.49 15.74 -51.03
CA ILE A 41 22.05 15.91 -50.83
C ILE A 41 21.46 14.70 -50.10
N SER A 42 21.81 13.47 -50.53
CA SER A 42 21.33 12.23 -49.90
C SER A 42 21.75 12.14 -48.43
N ILE A 43 23.01 12.45 -48.12
CA ILE A 43 23.52 12.48 -46.74
C ILE A 43 22.77 13.54 -45.90
N LYS A 44 22.63 14.76 -46.43
CA LYS A 44 21.92 15.85 -45.74
C LYS A 44 20.46 15.46 -45.45
N LYS A 45 19.79 14.87 -46.44
CA LYS A 45 18.41 14.40 -46.30
C LYS A 45 18.30 13.33 -45.21
N PHE A 46 19.20 12.35 -45.22
CA PHE A 46 19.23 11.29 -44.21
C PHE A 46 19.47 11.82 -42.80
N ILE A 47 20.45 12.72 -42.62
CA ILE A 47 20.74 13.34 -41.32
C ILE A 47 19.51 14.10 -40.80
N ASN A 48 18.91 14.96 -41.63
CA ASN A 48 17.79 15.80 -41.21
C ASN A 48 16.48 15.02 -41.00
N GLU A 49 16.19 14.02 -41.84
CA GLU A 49 14.91 13.31 -41.79
C GLU A 49 14.93 12.06 -40.91
N LYS A 50 16.11 11.51 -40.60
CA LYS A 50 16.24 10.24 -39.85
C LYS A 50 17.08 10.39 -38.59
N VAL A 51 18.28 10.95 -38.69
CA VAL A 51 19.22 11.00 -37.55
C VAL A 51 18.77 12.03 -36.51
N VAL A 52 18.48 13.26 -36.93
CA VAL A 52 18.07 14.34 -36.01
C VAL A 52 16.78 14.00 -35.26
N PRO A 53 15.69 13.51 -35.90
CA PRO A 53 14.49 13.10 -35.18
C PRO A 53 14.73 11.92 -34.23
N ALA A 54 15.51 10.91 -34.64
CA ALA A 54 15.80 9.78 -33.77
C ALA A 54 16.63 10.16 -32.53
N ILE A 55 17.57 11.11 -32.66
CA ILE A 55 18.30 11.67 -31.52
C ILE A 55 17.33 12.44 -30.62
N ASN A 56 16.47 13.28 -31.19
CA ASN A 56 15.48 14.04 -30.42
C ASN A 56 14.44 13.14 -29.74
N ASP A 57 14.06 12.01 -30.34
CA ASP A 57 13.16 11.01 -29.75
C ASP A 57 13.86 10.17 -28.67
N TYR A 58 15.17 9.88 -28.83
CA TYR A 58 15.95 9.16 -27.82
C TYR A 58 16.29 10.02 -26.61
N VAL A 59 16.46 11.32 -26.82
CA VAL A 59 16.26 12.33 -25.77
C VAL A 59 14.75 12.43 -25.54
N VAL A 60 14.14 11.31 -25.14
CA VAL A 60 12.77 11.25 -24.67
C VAL A 60 12.67 12.38 -23.67
N SER A 61 11.81 13.36 -23.97
CA SER A 61 11.51 14.45 -23.06
C SER A 61 11.31 13.83 -21.69
N THR A 62 12.27 14.06 -20.79
CA THR A 62 12.17 13.70 -19.38
C THR A 62 11.14 14.59 -18.69
N ASP A 63 10.51 15.51 -19.43
CA ASP A 63 9.49 16.40 -18.95
C ASP A 63 8.30 15.56 -18.49
N GLY A 64 8.11 15.49 -17.18
CA GLY A 64 7.03 14.76 -16.54
C GLY A 64 7.38 13.36 -16.02
N LEU A 65 8.61 12.87 -16.21
CA LEU A 65 9.07 11.64 -15.55
C LEU A 65 9.77 11.96 -14.22
N LEU A 66 9.59 11.08 -13.24
CA LEU A 66 10.39 11.10 -12.01
C LEU A 66 11.72 10.38 -12.26
N ASP A 67 12.81 10.96 -11.77
CA ASP A 67 14.11 10.31 -11.81
C ASP A 67 14.09 9.04 -10.95
N LYS A 68 14.73 7.98 -11.43
CA LYS A 68 14.89 6.70 -10.72
C LYS A 68 15.78 6.83 -9.49
N SER A 69 16.66 7.83 -9.44
CA SER A 69 17.39 8.16 -8.21
C SER A 69 16.55 8.95 -7.20
N GLY A 70 15.30 9.29 -7.54
CA GLY A 70 14.42 10.13 -6.75
C GLY A 70 14.55 11.62 -7.09
N GLY A 71 13.76 12.45 -6.42
CA GLY A 71 13.75 13.91 -6.62
C GLY A 71 12.79 14.62 -5.68
N THR A 72 12.74 15.95 -5.77
CA THR A 72 11.81 16.79 -5.01
C THR A 72 10.51 16.96 -5.78
N MET A 73 9.39 16.59 -5.17
CA MET A 73 8.06 16.88 -5.72
C MET A 73 7.72 18.35 -5.48
N THR A 74 7.61 19.15 -6.54
CA THR A 74 7.18 20.56 -6.47
C THR A 74 5.67 20.74 -6.69
N GLY A 75 4.94 19.64 -6.89
CA GLY A 75 3.49 19.62 -7.11
C GLY A 75 2.92 18.21 -6.99
N ASP A 76 1.61 18.11 -7.17
CA ASP A 76 0.86 16.86 -7.01
C ASP A 76 1.17 15.84 -8.12
N ILE A 77 1.07 14.55 -7.78
CA ILE A 77 1.18 13.45 -8.74
C ILE A 77 -0.18 12.79 -8.91
N ALA A 78 -0.75 12.91 -10.11
CA ALA A 78 -1.98 12.20 -10.45
C ALA A 78 -1.67 10.72 -10.77
N MET A 79 -2.05 9.80 -9.89
CA MET A 79 -1.82 8.36 -10.09
C MET A 79 -2.84 7.68 -10.99
N SER A 80 -3.97 8.32 -11.31
CA SER A 80 -5.01 7.78 -12.21
C SER A 80 -5.45 6.34 -11.90
N GLY A 81 -5.49 5.97 -10.62
CA GLY A 81 -5.86 4.64 -10.13
C GLY A 81 -4.73 3.60 -10.10
N ASN A 82 -3.52 3.96 -10.53
CA ASN A 82 -2.36 3.08 -10.42
C ASN A 82 -1.91 2.90 -8.97
N LYS A 83 -1.31 1.74 -8.69
CA LYS A 83 -0.85 1.36 -7.35
C LYS A 83 0.57 1.88 -7.09
N ILE A 84 0.81 2.32 -5.86
CA ILE A 84 2.15 2.49 -5.30
C ILE A 84 2.52 1.16 -4.64
N THR A 85 3.58 0.51 -5.13
CA THR A 85 4.00 -0.82 -4.65
C THR A 85 5.42 -0.75 -4.09
N GLY A 86 5.79 -1.69 -3.21
CA GLY A 86 7.12 -1.72 -2.59
C GLY A 86 7.32 -0.72 -1.44
N LEU A 87 6.25 -0.07 -0.94
CA LEU A 87 6.34 0.85 0.19
C LEU A 87 6.53 0.07 1.50
N GLY A 88 7.63 0.34 2.22
CA GLY A 88 7.92 -0.22 3.54
C GLY A 88 6.92 0.22 4.61
N ALA A 89 6.99 -0.37 5.81
CA ALA A 89 6.29 0.16 6.97
C ALA A 89 6.96 1.48 7.41
N PRO A 90 6.18 2.51 7.80
CA PRO A 90 6.75 3.77 8.25
C PRO A 90 7.56 3.57 9.54
N SER A 91 8.72 4.19 9.63
CA SER A 91 9.57 4.24 10.83
C SER A 91 9.64 5.64 11.43
N ASP A 92 9.43 6.67 10.62
CA ASP A 92 9.44 8.07 11.03
C ASP A 92 8.07 8.74 10.82
N ASN A 93 7.82 9.83 11.55
CA ASN A 93 6.56 10.57 11.48
C ASN A 93 6.27 11.20 10.10
N ALA A 94 7.30 11.39 9.27
CA ALA A 94 7.18 11.96 7.94
C ALA A 94 7.02 10.90 6.83
N ASP A 95 7.08 9.61 7.16
CA ASP A 95 6.99 8.54 6.19
C ASP A 95 5.57 8.37 5.65
N ALA A 96 5.47 7.95 4.39
CA ALA A 96 4.21 7.46 3.86
C ALA A 96 3.83 6.13 4.51
N ALA A 97 2.60 6.03 5.02
CA ALA A 97 2.10 4.79 5.60
C ALA A 97 1.50 3.88 4.52
N ASN A 98 1.98 2.63 4.45
CA ASN A 98 1.34 1.63 3.61
C ASN A 98 0.00 1.14 4.23
N LYS A 99 -0.88 0.59 3.39
CA LYS A 99 -2.22 0.12 3.84
C LYS A 99 -2.14 -0.95 4.94
N GLY A 100 -1.18 -1.87 4.84
CA GLY A 100 -1.02 -2.95 5.83
C GLY A 100 -0.70 -2.41 7.24
N TYR A 101 0.16 -1.39 7.32
CA TYR A 101 0.46 -0.69 8.57
C TYR A 101 -0.81 -0.04 9.15
N VAL A 102 -1.54 0.72 8.33
CA VAL A 102 -2.77 1.41 8.78
C VAL A 102 -3.85 0.42 9.21
N ASP A 103 -4.11 -0.63 8.44
CA ASP A 103 -5.09 -1.65 8.78
C ASP A 103 -4.75 -2.35 10.10
N THR A 104 -3.47 -2.66 10.32
CA THR A 104 -2.99 -3.29 11.56
C THR A 104 -3.17 -2.36 12.77
N ALA A 105 -2.75 -1.11 12.63
CA ALA A 105 -2.91 -0.10 13.68
C ALA A 105 -4.39 0.13 14.02
N LEU A 106 -5.24 0.25 12.99
CA LEU A 106 -6.68 0.44 13.15
C LEU A 106 -7.34 -0.78 13.80
N ASN A 107 -6.97 -2.00 13.41
CA ASN A 107 -7.50 -3.21 14.03
C ASN A 107 -7.12 -3.30 15.50
N GLY A 108 -5.92 -2.83 15.88
CA GLY A 108 -5.55 -2.65 17.27
C GLY A 108 -6.38 -1.60 18.00
N ALA A 109 -6.90 -0.57 17.31
CA ALA A 109 -7.66 0.52 17.93
C ALA A 109 -9.18 0.25 18.06
N LYS A 110 -9.73 -0.75 17.37
CA LYS A 110 -11.16 -1.02 17.37
C LYS A 110 -11.66 -1.57 18.70
N THR A 111 -12.85 -1.11 19.11
CA THR A 111 -13.62 -1.75 20.18
C THR A 111 -14.09 -3.13 19.72
N VAL A 112 -13.86 -4.14 20.54
CA VAL A 112 -14.29 -5.52 20.30
C VAL A 112 -15.25 -5.94 21.40
N SER A 113 -16.42 -6.46 21.01
CA SER A 113 -17.39 -7.04 21.94
C SER A 113 -17.13 -8.54 22.08
N VAL A 114 -16.89 -8.99 23.32
CA VAL A 114 -16.71 -10.39 23.68
C VAL A 114 -17.87 -10.82 24.55
N THR A 115 -18.55 -11.92 24.21
CA THR A 115 -19.63 -12.46 25.03
C THR A 115 -19.11 -13.50 26.01
N ALA A 116 -19.67 -13.52 27.21
CA ALA A 116 -19.43 -14.54 28.22
C ALA A 116 -20.69 -14.75 29.06
N THR A 117 -20.70 -15.79 29.88
CA THR A 117 -21.79 -16.05 30.83
C THR A 117 -21.20 -16.33 32.21
N LEU A 118 -21.64 -15.57 33.21
CA LEU A 118 -21.38 -15.90 34.61
C LEU A 118 -22.42 -16.93 35.02
N THR A 119 -22.01 -18.19 35.06
CA THR A 119 -22.92 -19.30 35.34
C THR A 119 -23.18 -19.43 36.84
N VAL A 120 -24.35 -19.93 37.22
CA VAL A 120 -24.69 -20.22 38.63
C VAL A 120 -23.67 -21.15 39.28
N ALA A 121 -23.16 -22.12 38.53
CA ALA A 121 -22.17 -23.10 38.97
C ALA A 121 -20.74 -22.55 39.02
N GLY A 122 -20.44 -21.47 38.27
CA GLY A 122 -19.10 -20.89 38.20
C GLY A 122 -18.73 -20.02 39.40
N TRP A 123 -19.69 -19.70 40.28
CA TRP A 123 -19.43 -19.04 41.55
C TRP A 123 -18.83 -20.01 42.56
N THR A 124 -17.60 -19.72 42.99
CA THR A 124 -16.84 -20.56 43.92
C THR A 124 -16.59 -19.86 45.25
N GLY A 125 -16.20 -20.63 46.27
CA GLY A 125 -15.91 -20.15 47.62
C GLY A 125 -17.14 -20.09 48.54
N SER A 126 -16.91 -19.53 49.73
CA SER A 126 -17.95 -19.00 50.63
C SER A 126 -17.83 -17.48 50.61
N ALA A 127 -18.93 -16.74 50.85
CA ALA A 127 -18.96 -15.28 50.85
C ALA A 127 -17.64 -14.65 51.39
N PRO A 128 -16.89 -13.89 50.57
CA PRO A 128 -17.23 -13.46 49.20
C PRO A 128 -17.10 -14.56 48.13
N TYR A 129 -18.11 -14.66 47.27
CA TYR A 129 -18.10 -15.57 46.12
C TYR A 129 -17.39 -14.93 44.92
N VAL A 130 -16.66 -15.74 44.16
CA VAL A 130 -15.92 -15.27 42.98
C VAL A 130 -16.20 -16.11 41.75
N GLN A 131 -16.23 -15.46 40.59
CA GLN A 131 -16.25 -16.10 39.28
C GLN A 131 -15.42 -15.28 38.30
N SER A 132 -14.58 -15.95 37.52
CA SER A 132 -13.68 -15.31 36.56
C SER A 132 -14.01 -15.70 35.13
N VAL A 133 -13.85 -14.75 34.20
CA VAL A 133 -13.96 -14.97 32.76
C VAL A 133 -12.69 -14.48 32.07
N THR A 134 -12.17 -15.29 31.14
CA THR A 134 -11.06 -14.86 30.28
C THR A 134 -11.62 -14.13 29.06
N VAL A 135 -11.22 -12.89 28.88
CA VAL A 135 -11.71 -12.02 27.80
C VAL A 135 -10.65 -11.97 26.69
N SER A 136 -10.99 -12.53 25.53
CA SER A 136 -10.10 -12.53 24.36
C SER A 136 -9.81 -11.09 23.89
N GLY A 137 -8.55 -10.80 23.54
CA GLY A 137 -8.12 -9.48 23.07
C GLY A 137 -7.95 -8.41 24.15
N LEU A 138 -8.29 -8.70 25.41
CA LEU A 138 -8.03 -7.81 26.54
C LEU A 138 -6.56 -7.86 26.94
N THR A 139 -5.80 -6.82 26.58
CA THR A 139 -4.38 -6.64 26.94
C THR A 139 -4.21 -5.44 27.87
N ASP A 140 -3.06 -5.28 28.52
CA ASP A 140 -2.83 -4.17 29.48
C ASP A 140 -2.94 -2.78 28.86
N ALA A 141 -2.82 -2.68 27.53
CA ALA A 141 -3.04 -1.46 26.76
C ALA A 141 -4.53 -1.18 26.44
N LYS A 142 -5.44 -2.03 26.89
CA LYS A 142 -6.89 -1.92 26.66
C LYS A 142 -7.62 -1.68 27.96
N LYS A 143 -8.83 -1.13 27.86
CA LYS A 143 -9.85 -1.02 28.90
C LYS A 143 -10.97 -2.01 28.61
N ALA A 144 -11.75 -2.35 29.63
CA ALA A 144 -12.91 -3.22 29.50
C ALA A 144 -14.10 -2.69 30.29
N MET A 145 -15.30 -2.78 29.71
CA MET A 145 -16.57 -2.58 30.39
C MET A 145 -17.46 -3.79 30.15
N ALA A 146 -17.94 -4.40 31.23
CA ALA A 146 -18.86 -5.53 31.17
C ALA A 146 -20.28 -5.07 31.52
N TYR A 147 -21.27 -5.51 30.75
CA TYR A 147 -22.68 -5.26 31.04
C TYR A 147 -23.54 -6.49 30.74
N PRO A 148 -24.64 -6.70 31.50
CA PRO A 148 -25.53 -7.82 31.27
C PRO A 148 -26.32 -7.65 29.96
N VAL A 149 -26.62 -8.79 29.32
CA VAL A 149 -27.42 -8.85 28.09
C VAL A 149 -28.85 -9.26 28.46
N TYR A 150 -29.78 -8.32 28.32
CA TYR A 150 -31.21 -8.58 28.55
C TYR A 150 -31.90 -9.09 27.28
N GLY A 151 -32.83 -10.02 27.45
CA GLY A 151 -33.67 -10.54 26.37
C GLY A 151 -34.99 -9.78 26.23
N SER A 152 -35.96 -10.38 25.56
CA SER A 152 -37.32 -9.83 25.42
C SER A 152 -38.31 -10.30 26.51
N ASP A 153 -37.96 -11.33 27.29
CA ASP A 153 -38.82 -11.87 28.35
C ASP A 153 -38.69 -11.04 29.63
N ALA A 154 -39.80 -10.44 30.07
CA ALA A 154 -39.82 -9.53 31.21
C ALA A 154 -39.52 -10.25 32.54
N SER A 155 -40.04 -11.46 32.73
CA SER A 155 -39.82 -12.24 33.96
C SER A 155 -38.36 -12.69 34.07
N ALA A 156 -37.76 -13.14 32.97
CA ALA A 156 -36.34 -13.47 32.90
C ALA A 156 -35.47 -12.24 33.14
N ASN A 157 -35.83 -11.07 32.58
CA ASN A 157 -35.08 -9.83 32.77
C ASN A 157 -35.15 -9.32 34.23
N ILE A 158 -36.25 -9.51 34.94
CA ILE A 158 -36.35 -9.19 36.37
C ILE A 158 -35.39 -10.08 37.17
N ALA A 159 -35.42 -11.40 36.96
CA ALA A 159 -34.52 -12.33 37.63
C ALA A 159 -33.05 -12.03 37.31
N LEU A 160 -32.74 -11.68 36.06
CA LEU A 160 -31.40 -11.27 35.64
C LEU A 160 -30.96 -9.97 36.35
N LYS A 161 -31.84 -8.97 36.44
CA LYS A 161 -31.55 -7.73 37.15
C LYS A 161 -31.25 -7.99 38.63
N GLU A 162 -32.00 -8.87 39.27
CA GLU A 162 -31.77 -9.29 40.66
C GLU A 162 -30.41 -9.99 40.80
N ALA A 163 -30.09 -10.93 39.91
CA ALA A 163 -28.78 -11.59 39.87
C ALA A 163 -27.63 -10.60 39.65
N CYS A 164 -27.77 -9.63 38.74
CA CYS A 164 -26.79 -8.57 38.55
C CYS A 164 -26.60 -7.72 39.82
N GLY A 165 -27.67 -7.49 40.59
CA GLY A 165 -27.62 -6.78 41.86
C GLY A 165 -26.81 -7.48 42.95
N MET A 166 -26.60 -8.80 42.83
CA MET A 166 -25.76 -9.57 43.76
C MET A 166 -24.26 -9.39 43.46
N VAL A 167 -23.89 -8.99 42.24
CA VAL A 167 -22.50 -8.75 41.85
C VAL A 167 -22.05 -7.40 42.40
N SER A 168 -21.15 -7.43 43.39
CA SER A 168 -20.72 -6.24 44.12
C SER A 168 -19.69 -5.41 43.36
N PHE A 169 -18.72 -6.05 42.71
CA PHE A 169 -17.73 -5.40 41.86
C PHE A 169 -17.07 -6.38 40.90
N ALA A 170 -16.41 -5.83 39.88
CA ALA A 170 -15.50 -6.57 39.01
C ALA A 170 -14.09 -6.00 39.15
N SER A 171 -13.10 -6.88 39.24
CA SER A 171 -11.67 -6.55 39.14
C SER A 171 -11.09 -7.21 37.90
N ARG A 172 -9.87 -6.81 37.54
CA ARG A 172 -9.18 -7.33 36.36
C ARG A 172 -7.72 -7.60 36.67
N ASP A 173 -7.22 -8.71 36.14
CA ASP A 173 -5.81 -9.04 36.05
C ASP A 173 -5.49 -9.58 34.64
N GLY A 174 -4.61 -8.88 33.90
CA GLY A 174 -4.31 -9.21 32.51
C GLY A 174 -5.55 -9.32 31.62
N SER A 175 -5.82 -10.51 31.07
CA SER A 175 -6.99 -10.81 30.24
C SER A 175 -8.19 -11.35 31.02
N VAL A 176 -8.09 -11.49 32.34
CA VAL A 176 -9.11 -12.11 33.18
C VAL A 176 -9.89 -11.03 33.93
N MET A 177 -11.21 -11.05 33.78
CA MET A 177 -12.12 -10.28 34.64
C MET A 177 -12.66 -11.19 35.74
N THR A 178 -12.59 -10.73 36.98
CA THR A 178 -13.08 -11.45 38.16
C THR A 178 -14.23 -10.67 38.78
N PHE A 179 -15.39 -11.30 38.82
CA PHE A 179 -16.59 -10.76 39.43
C PHE A 179 -16.71 -11.29 40.85
N THR A 180 -17.07 -10.42 41.78
CA THR A 180 -17.17 -10.74 43.21
C THR A 180 -18.55 -10.41 43.74
N CYS A 181 -19.16 -11.35 44.46
CA CYS A 181 -20.35 -11.11 45.26
C CYS A 181 -19.98 -11.19 46.74
N LEU A 182 -20.20 -10.12 47.49
CA LEU A 182 -19.78 -10.03 48.90
C LEU A 182 -20.67 -10.81 49.86
N GLU A 183 -21.96 -10.95 49.54
CA GLU A 183 -22.97 -11.52 50.44
C GLU A 183 -23.55 -12.80 49.88
N ASP A 184 -24.41 -12.69 48.87
CA ASP A 184 -25.08 -13.82 48.20
C ASP A 184 -24.63 -13.97 46.76
N LYS A 185 -24.78 -15.18 46.20
CA LYS A 185 -24.44 -15.47 44.79
C LYS A 185 -25.69 -15.59 43.91
N PRO A 186 -25.60 -15.20 42.62
CA PRO A 186 -26.66 -15.39 41.64
C PRO A 186 -27.21 -16.82 41.58
N THR A 187 -28.53 -16.92 41.49
CA THR A 187 -29.28 -18.18 41.27
C THR A 187 -29.72 -18.38 39.83
N VAL A 188 -29.47 -17.39 38.96
CA VAL A 188 -29.63 -17.48 37.51
C VAL A 188 -28.34 -17.09 36.80
N ASP A 189 -28.13 -17.62 35.60
CA ASP A 189 -26.97 -17.28 34.77
C ASP A 189 -27.05 -15.83 34.31
N ILE A 190 -25.90 -15.14 34.32
CA ILE A 190 -25.79 -13.74 33.87
C ILE A 190 -25.04 -13.73 32.54
N PRO A 191 -25.73 -13.66 31.38
CA PRO A 191 -25.07 -13.39 30.11
C PRO A 191 -24.53 -11.96 30.12
N ILE A 192 -23.27 -11.79 29.72
CA ILE A 192 -22.59 -10.50 29.67
C ILE A 192 -21.96 -10.25 28.30
N THR A 193 -21.92 -8.99 27.91
CA THR A 193 -21.03 -8.49 26.87
C THR A 193 -19.92 -7.69 27.54
N VAL A 194 -18.68 -7.97 27.14
CA VAL A 194 -17.49 -7.21 27.52
C VAL A 194 -17.02 -6.42 26.32
N GLU A 195 -17.10 -5.10 26.39
CA GLU A 195 -16.50 -4.21 25.40
C GLU A 195 -15.04 -3.97 25.77
N VAL A 196 -14.14 -4.38 24.88
CA VAL A 196 -12.69 -4.17 24.98
C VAL A 196 -12.30 -3.02 24.05
N TYR A 197 -11.72 -1.95 24.58
CA TYR A 197 -11.40 -0.74 23.82
C TYR A 197 -10.06 -0.12 24.25
N VAL A 198 -9.54 0.86 23.50
CA VAL A 198 -8.28 1.57 23.80
C VAL A 198 -8.55 2.82 24.61
#